data_AF-A0AA97B0F1-F1
#
_entry.id   AF-A0AA97B0F1-F1
#
_cell.length_a   1.000
_cell.length_b   1.000
_cell.length_c   1.000
_cell.angle_alpha   90.00
_cell.angle_beta   90.00
_cell.angle_gamma   90.00
#
_symmetry.space_group_name_H-M   'P 1'
#
loop_
_entity.id
_entity.type
_entity.pdbx_description
1 polymer ?
#
loop_
_entity_poly.entity_id
_entity_poly.type
_entity_poly.pdbx_seq_one_letter_code
_entity_poly.pdbx_strand_id
1 'polypeptide(L)'
;MSIDNLAIVKTTLPRRLMEYDHGRRVTPHVWELSPLDLCIQQYENRCKNYHYRKLKVAGETEEQRKERLAGLKVEMEQLKHERRTIMSMVSVQSQLQQYRDEFRGIEDDEERIEAYEQERHHPTEVLETNLRLVGRAKPSKEYTAHHIVEGKGKLPATADVRLTLFMHDVRINDPDNGVWMPRSSEQNGHWAMPKATPHSKIHTHNYERWVYGQINNLNSESEIRAKLTIIRTHLKNGTQPEKVTAPSDKNWNGQ
;
A
#
# COMPACT_ATOMS: atom_id res chain seq x y z
N MET A 1 -54.02 23.82 16.77
CA MET A 1 -53.10 23.73 15.61
C MET A 1 -51.96 24.70 15.82
N SER A 2 -50.72 24.21 15.74
CA SER A 2 -49.40 24.87 15.68
C SER A 2 -48.46 23.95 16.47
N ILE A 3 -47.98 22.84 15.91
CA ILE A 3 -46.98 22.66 14.83
C ILE A 3 -45.64 23.32 15.19
N ASP A 4 -44.69 22.44 15.50
CA ASP A 4 -43.22 22.52 15.39
C ASP A 4 -42.40 23.25 16.46
N ASN A 5 -42.02 22.49 17.49
CA ASN A 5 -40.73 22.63 18.17
C ASN A 5 -39.93 21.32 17.99
N LEU A 6 -39.52 21.05 16.75
CA LEU A 6 -38.49 20.05 16.45
C LEU A 6 -37.13 20.66 16.82
N ALA A 7 -36.68 20.38 18.04
CA ALA A 7 -35.29 20.62 18.44
C ALA A 7 -34.37 19.71 17.60
N ILE A 8 -33.92 20.24 16.46
CA ILE A 8 -32.81 19.67 15.70
C ILE A 8 -31.57 19.82 16.58
N VAL A 9 -31.21 18.75 17.29
CA VAL A 9 -29.89 18.60 17.91
C VAL A 9 -28.88 18.58 16.77
N LYS A 10 -28.40 19.76 16.38
CA LYS A 10 -27.23 19.89 15.50
C LYS A 10 -26.06 19.27 16.25
N THR A 11 -25.73 18.03 15.89
CA THR A 11 -24.47 17.36 16.21
C THR A 11 -23.33 18.13 15.55
N THR A 12 -23.00 19.28 16.14
CA THR A 12 -21.81 20.02 15.79
C THR A 12 -20.67 19.23 16.41
N LEU A 13 -20.00 18.41 15.59
CA LEU A 13 -18.72 17.83 15.95
C LEU A 13 -17.87 18.94 16.59
N PRO A 14 -17.25 18.71 17.76
CA PRO A 14 -16.37 19.72 18.34
C PRO A 14 -15.30 20.03 17.30
N ARG A 15 -15.29 21.28 16.79
CA ARG A 15 -14.20 21.76 15.94
C ARG A 15 -12.95 21.63 16.80
N ARG A 16 -12.05 20.69 16.47
CA ARG A 16 -10.65 20.83 16.92
C ARG A 16 -10.23 22.24 16.49
N LEU A 17 -9.88 23.08 17.45
CA LEU A 17 -9.30 24.38 17.17
C LEU A 17 -8.09 24.14 16.27
N MET A 18 -8.00 24.90 15.19
CA MET A 18 -6.91 24.75 14.23
C MET A 18 -5.63 25.22 14.91
N GLU A 19 -4.73 24.30 15.21
CA GLU A 19 -3.50 24.59 15.94
C GLU A 19 -2.41 25.02 14.95
N TYR A 20 -1.67 26.06 15.35
CA TYR A 20 -0.53 26.60 14.61
C TYR A 20 0.71 26.54 15.50
N ASP A 21 1.80 26.01 14.95
CA ASP A 21 3.12 26.01 15.57
C ASP A 21 4.09 26.79 14.67
N HIS A 22 4.76 27.82 15.21
CA HIS A 22 5.66 28.72 14.46
C HIS A 22 5.05 29.26 13.13
N GLY A 23 3.75 29.54 13.12
CA GLY A 23 3.03 30.03 11.94
C GLY A 23 2.68 28.95 10.90
N ARG A 24 3.00 27.68 11.17
CA ARG A 24 2.61 26.54 10.34
C ARG A 24 1.45 25.80 10.99
N ARG A 25 0.42 25.46 10.21
CA ARG A 25 -0.70 24.66 10.68
C ARG A 25 -0.20 23.25 11.02
N VAL A 26 -0.45 22.78 12.24
CA VAL A 26 -0.06 21.43 12.68
C VAL A 26 -1.23 20.45 12.67
N THR A 27 -2.47 20.93 12.68
CA THR A 27 -3.63 20.05 12.54
C THR A 27 -3.93 19.79 11.05
N PRO A 28 -3.85 18.55 10.57
CA PRO A 28 -4.26 18.22 9.20
C PRO A 28 -5.78 18.35 9.03
N HIS A 29 -6.20 18.76 7.84
CA HIS A 29 -7.60 18.68 7.45
C HIS A 29 -8.02 17.22 7.24
N VAL A 30 -9.33 16.96 7.30
CA VAL A 30 -9.90 15.60 7.11
C VAL A 30 -9.48 15.00 5.76
N TRP A 31 -9.38 15.80 4.70
CA TRP A 31 -8.95 15.35 3.37
C TRP A 31 -7.43 15.16 3.23
N GLU A 32 -6.64 15.56 4.24
CA GLU A 32 -5.19 15.35 4.30
C GLU A 32 -4.85 14.10 5.13
N LEU A 33 -5.84 13.50 5.82
CA LEU A 33 -5.64 12.30 6.62
C LEU A 33 -5.43 11.07 5.73
N SER A 34 -4.53 10.19 6.16
CA SER A 34 -4.47 8.84 5.59
C SER A 34 -5.79 8.09 5.85
N PRO A 35 -6.11 7.05 5.07
CA PRO A 35 -7.29 6.23 5.36
C PRO A 35 -7.31 5.66 6.78
N LEU A 36 -6.15 5.28 7.34
CA LEU A 36 -6.05 4.79 8.71
C LEU A 36 -6.33 5.91 9.73
N ASP A 37 -5.71 7.08 9.57
CA ASP A 37 -5.92 8.22 10.48
C ASP A 37 -7.37 8.69 10.46
N LEU A 38 -8.00 8.68 9.28
CA LEU A 38 -9.42 8.98 9.13
C LEU A 38 -10.28 7.96 9.89
N CYS A 39 -9.98 6.66 9.77
CA CYS A 39 -10.68 5.62 10.53
C CYS A 39 -10.51 5.81 12.05
N ILE A 40 -9.29 6.09 12.52
CA ILE A 40 -9.01 6.37 13.94
C ILE A 40 -9.79 7.58 14.41
N GLN A 41 -9.76 8.70 13.67
CA GLN A 41 -10.48 9.91 14.01
C GLN A 41 -12.00 9.68 14.09
N GLN A 42 -12.57 8.96 13.12
CA GLN A 42 -13.99 8.62 13.12
C GLN A 42 -14.37 7.74 14.32
N TYR A 43 -13.52 6.75 14.63
CA TYR A 43 -13.70 5.87 15.78
C TYR A 43 -13.64 6.64 17.10
N GLU A 44 -12.68 7.54 17.28
CA GLU A 44 -12.59 8.42 18.46
C GLU A 44 -13.86 9.27 18.65
N ASN A 45 -14.37 9.85 17.56
CA ASN A 45 -15.60 10.65 17.60
C ASN A 45 -16.81 9.80 17.99
N ARG A 46 -16.93 8.58 17.47
CA ARG A 46 -18.00 7.65 17.84
C ARG A 46 -17.89 7.21 19.30
N CYS A 47 -16.69 6.92 19.79
CA CYS A 47 -16.44 6.63 21.20
C CYS A 47 -16.84 7.80 22.13
N LYS A 48 -16.54 9.04 21.74
CA LYS A 48 -16.99 10.24 22.48
C LYS A 48 -18.52 10.33 22.51
N ASN A 49 -19.17 10.18 21.37
CA ASN A 49 -20.63 10.21 21.28
C ASN A 49 -21.28 9.10 22.13
N TYR A 50 -20.75 7.89 22.05
CA TYR A 50 -21.19 6.77 22.89
C TYR A 50 -21.06 7.10 24.39
N HIS A 51 -19.93 7.68 24.80
CA HIS A 51 -19.71 8.08 26.20
C HIS A 51 -20.76 9.10 26.65
N TYR A 52 -21.06 10.12 25.84
CA TYR A 52 -22.10 11.10 26.17
C TYR A 52 -23.50 10.48 26.24
N ARG A 53 -23.87 9.61 25.29
CA ARG A 53 -25.17 8.92 25.26
C ARG A 53 -25.36 7.93 26.41
N LYS A 54 -24.27 7.42 26.96
CA LYS A 54 -24.29 6.52 28.13
C LYS A 54 -24.72 7.26 29.40
N LEU A 55 -24.42 8.55 29.53
CA LEU A 55 -24.78 9.36 30.69
C LEU A 55 -26.30 9.36 30.90
N LYS A 56 -26.73 9.41 32.17
CA LYS A 56 -28.15 9.46 32.52
C LYS A 56 -28.72 10.81 32.07
N VAL A 57 -29.87 10.79 31.40
CA VAL A 57 -30.60 11.99 31.00
C VAL A 57 -31.61 12.36 32.09
N ALA A 58 -31.66 13.63 32.49
CA ALA A 58 -32.62 14.11 33.47
C ALA A 58 -34.03 14.14 32.88
N GLY A 59 -35.03 13.63 33.61
CA GLY A 59 -36.43 13.61 33.16
C GLY A 59 -36.77 12.53 32.12
N GLU A 60 -35.87 11.60 31.85
CA GLU A 60 -36.09 10.48 30.90
C GLU A 60 -37.20 9.54 31.40
N THR A 61 -38.14 9.16 30.51
CA THR A 61 -39.15 8.13 30.81
C THR A 61 -38.55 6.73 30.78
N GLU A 62 -39.24 5.73 31.34
CA GLU A 62 -38.73 4.36 31.35
C GLU A 62 -38.64 3.76 29.93
N GLU A 63 -39.57 4.11 29.03
CA GLU A 63 -39.52 3.73 27.62
C GLU A 63 -38.31 4.33 26.90
N GLN A 64 -38.06 5.64 27.08
CA GLN A 64 -36.90 6.33 26.51
C GLN A 64 -35.59 5.73 27.00
N ARG A 65 -35.52 5.41 28.30
CA ARG A 65 -34.38 4.73 28.91
C ARG A 65 -34.14 3.36 28.27
N LYS A 66 -35.19 2.57 28.08
CA LYS A 66 -35.11 1.24 27.45
C LYS A 66 -34.60 1.34 26.01
N GLU A 67 -35.12 2.29 25.23
CA GLU A 67 -34.68 2.56 23.86
C GLU A 67 -33.20 2.98 23.81
N ARG A 68 -32.79 3.92 24.68
CA ARG A 68 -31.41 4.38 24.77
C ARG A 68 -30.45 3.24 25.10
N LEU A 69 -30.78 2.40 26.09
CA LEU A 69 -29.96 1.24 26.47
C LEU A 69 -29.87 0.21 25.34
N ALA A 70 -30.96 -0.05 24.62
CA ALA A 70 -30.95 -0.92 23.45
C ALA A 70 -30.05 -0.36 22.34
N GLY A 71 -30.16 0.94 22.05
CA GLY A 71 -29.31 1.63 21.07
C GLY A 71 -27.82 1.59 21.46
N LEU A 72 -27.49 1.81 22.74
CA LEU A 72 -26.12 1.71 23.26
C LEU A 72 -25.55 0.29 23.11
N LYS A 73 -26.37 -0.75 23.24
CA LYS A 73 -25.91 -2.13 23.04
C LYS A 73 -25.49 -2.37 21.59
N VAL A 74 -26.28 -1.89 20.63
CA VAL A 74 -25.97 -1.98 19.19
C VAL A 74 -24.73 -1.16 18.85
N GLU A 75 -24.65 0.08 19.35
CA GLU A 75 -23.51 0.98 19.11
C GLU A 75 -22.20 0.41 19.67
N MET A 76 -22.24 -0.24 20.85
CA MET A 76 -21.07 -0.92 21.41
C MET A 76 -20.56 -2.07 20.52
N GLU A 77 -21.45 -2.88 19.94
CA GLU A 77 -21.05 -3.94 19.01
C GLU A 77 -20.45 -3.37 17.72
N GLN A 78 -20.99 -2.26 17.23
CA GLN A 78 -20.43 -1.54 16.10
C GLN A 78 -19.02 -0.99 16.42
N LEU A 79 -18.83 -0.34 17.57
CA LEU A 79 -17.52 0.14 18.04
C LEU A 79 -16.49 -0.99 18.16
N LYS A 80 -16.91 -2.17 18.65
CA LYS A 80 -16.03 -3.36 18.70
C LYS A 80 -15.61 -3.80 17.30
N HIS A 81 -16.54 -3.78 16.32
CA HIS A 81 -16.22 -4.11 14.94
C HIS A 81 -15.23 -3.11 14.33
N GLU A 82 -15.48 -1.81 14.49
CA GLU A 82 -14.59 -0.75 14.00
C GLU A 82 -13.19 -0.85 14.61
N ARG A 83 -13.09 -1.09 15.91
CA ARG A 83 -11.80 -1.33 16.57
C ARG A 83 -11.06 -2.51 15.94
N ARG A 84 -11.73 -3.64 15.68
CA ARG A 84 -11.11 -4.80 15.02
C ARG A 84 -10.61 -4.44 13.63
N THR A 85 -11.37 -3.66 12.86
CA THR A 85 -10.95 -3.19 11.54
C THR A 85 -9.70 -2.31 11.62
N ILE A 86 -9.67 -1.33 12.53
CA ILE A 86 -8.49 -0.47 12.74
C ILE A 86 -7.27 -1.29 13.15
N MET A 87 -7.42 -2.21 14.11
CA MET A 87 -6.33 -3.09 14.53
C MET A 87 -5.80 -3.95 13.38
N SER A 88 -6.68 -4.42 12.49
CA SER A 88 -6.29 -5.14 11.28
C SER A 88 -5.47 -4.26 10.32
N MET A 89 -5.93 -3.03 10.08
CA MET A 89 -5.21 -2.07 9.24
C MET A 89 -3.82 -1.72 9.80
N VAL A 90 -3.74 -1.47 11.12
CA VAL A 90 -2.48 -1.22 11.83
C VAL A 90 -1.54 -2.42 11.70
N SER A 91 -2.04 -3.63 11.91
CA SER A 91 -1.25 -4.86 11.77
C SER A 91 -0.69 -5.03 10.36
N VAL A 92 -1.52 -4.81 9.33
CA VAL A 92 -1.10 -4.88 7.92
C VAL A 92 0.00 -3.85 7.59
N GLN A 93 -0.19 -2.59 8.02
CA GLN A 93 0.82 -1.54 7.82
C GLN A 93 2.12 -1.84 8.57
N SER A 94 2.01 -2.31 9.81
CA SER A 94 3.16 -2.66 10.65
C SER A 94 3.97 -3.81 10.06
N GLN A 95 3.34 -4.82 9.46
CA GLN A 95 4.05 -5.95 8.83
C GLN A 95 4.94 -5.47 7.67
N LEU A 96 4.41 -4.63 6.79
CA LEU A 96 5.19 -4.10 5.67
C LEU A 96 6.27 -3.12 6.15
N GLN A 97 5.96 -2.29 7.15
CA GLN A 97 6.92 -1.36 7.72
C GLN A 97 8.09 -2.09 8.38
N GLN A 98 7.80 -3.13 9.18
CA GLN A 98 8.82 -3.99 9.77
C GLN A 98 9.71 -4.63 8.71
N TYR A 99 9.13 -5.12 7.61
CA TYR A 99 9.91 -5.62 6.47
C TYR A 99 10.82 -4.53 5.88
N ARG A 100 10.35 -3.29 5.72
CA ARG A 100 11.18 -2.20 5.18
C ARG A 100 12.29 -1.76 6.12
N ASP A 101 12.01 -1.71 7.42
CA ASP A 101 12.93 -1.17 8.42
C ASP A 101 14.00 -2.17 8.86
N GLU A 102 13.78 -3.48 8.65
CA GLU A 102 14.70 -4.56 9.03
C GLU A 102 16.16 -4.28 8.63
N PHE A 103 16.38 -3.76 7.42
CA PHE A 103 17.73 -3.47 6.91
C PHE A 103 18.08 -1.98 6.91
N ARG A 104 17.11 -1.09 7.13
CA ARG A 104 17.36 0.36 7.15
C ARG A 104 18.24 0.77 8.33
N GLY A 105 18.13 0.05 9.46
CA GLY A 105 18.90 0.32 10.67
C GLY A 105 20.32 -0.26 10.68
N ILE A 106 20.74 -0.98 9.64
CA ILE A 106 22.08 -1.55 9.54
C ILE A 106 23.03 -0.46 9.04
N GLU A 107 23.87 0.06 9.95
CA GLU A 107 24.88 1.09 9.64
C GLU A 107 26.22 0.49 9.17
N ASP A 108 26.50 -0.77 9.52
CA ASP A 108 27.73 -1.46 9.11
C ASP A 108 27.61 -1.99 7.68
N ASP A 109 28.54 -1.59 6.81
CA ASP A 109 28.51 -1.93 5.40
C ASP A 109 28.66 -3.45 5.14
N GLU A 110 29.45 -4.16 5.94
CA GLU A 110 29.65 -5.61 5.78
C GLU A 110 28.38 -6.38 6.16
N GLU A 111 27.78 -6.05 7.30
CA GLU A 111 26.50 -6.60 7.74
C GLU A 111 25.39 -6.29 6.72
N ARG A 112 25.42 -5.09 6.13
CA ARG A 112 24.45 -4.68 5.12
C ARG A 112 24.59 -5.50 3.83
N ILE A 113 25.82 -5.74 3.37
CA ILE A 113 26.09 -6.59 2.20
C ILE A 113 25.69 -8.04 2.50
N GLU A 114 25.98 -8.56 3.68
CA GLU A 114 25.56 -9.90 4.08
C GLU A 114 24.02 -10.03 4.06
N ALA A 115 23.30 -9.06 4.61
CA ALA A 115 21.84 -9.02 4.57
C ALA A 115 21.29 -8.98 3.12
N TYR A 116 21.94 -8.22 2.23
CA TYR A 116 21.60 -8.18 0.80
C TYR A 116 21.77 -9.55 0.13
N GLU A 117 22.87 -10.25 0.41
CA GLU A 117 23.16 -11.56 -0.18
C GLU A 117 22.22 -12.65 0.33
N GLN A 118 21.85 -12.58 1.61
CA GLN A 118 20.95 -13.55 2.25
C GLN A 118 19.47 -13.33 1.91
N GLU A 119 19.07 -12.14 1.43
CA GLU A 119 17.67 -11.88 1.10
C GLU A 119 17.18 -12.78 -0.04
N ARG A 120 16.29 -13.71 0.31
CA ARG A 120 15.64 -14.59 -0.65
C ARG A 120 14.70 -13.81 -1.55
N HIS A 121 14.83 -14.01 -2.85
CA HIS A 121 14.00 -13.40 -3.89
C HIS A 121 13.13 -14.44 -4.64
N HIS A 122 13.40 -15.73 -4.43
CA HIS A 122 12.57 -16.83 -4.90
C HIS A 122 12.40 -17.91 -3.81
N PRO A 123 11.23 -18.57 -3.73
CA PRO A 123 10.04 -18.30 -4.54
C PRO A 123 9.34 -16.99 -4.12
N THR A 124 8.39 -16.50 -4.93
CA THR A 124 7.89 -15.11 -4.89
C THR A 124 6.79 -14.87 -3.85
N GLU A 125 6.60 -15.76 -2.87
CA GLU A 125 5.50 -15.69 -1.88
C GLU A 125 5.60 -14.44 -0.99
N VAL A 126 6.83 -14.03 -0.65
CA VAL A 126 7.06 -12.80 0.13
C VAL A 126 6.56 -11.59 -0.67
N LEU A 127 6.95 -11.49 -1.95
CA LEU A 127 6.47 -10.42 -2.82
C LEU A 127 4.94 -10.47 -3.02
N GLU A 128 4.35 -11.65 -3.22
CA GLU A 128 2.90 -11.82 -3.34
C GLU A 128 2.15 -11.38 -2.07
N THR A 129 2.73 -11.63 -0.90
CA THR A 129 2.19 -11.22 0.39
C THR A 129 2.27 -9.70 0.52
N ASN A 130 3.44 -9.13 0.24
CA ASN A 130 3.68 -7.70 0.30
C ASN A 130 2.80 -6.89 -0.69
N LEU A 131 2.56 -7.42 -1.90
CA LEU A 131 1.61 -6.82 -2.84
C LEU A 131 0.19 -6.76 -2.26
N ARG A 132 -0.24 -7.80 -1.55
CA ARG A 132 -1.54 -7.83 -0.87
C ARG A 132 -1.61 -6.88 0.31
N LEU A 133 -0.52 -6.73 1.08
CA LEU A 133 -0.45 -5.78 2.21
C LEU A 133 -0.68 -4.32 1.77
N VAL A 134 -0.26 -3.95 0.55
CA VAL A 134 -0.54 -2.62 -0.03
C VAL A 134 -1.87 -2.55 -0.80
N GLY A 135 -2.76 -3.52 -0.60
CA GLY A 135 -4.09 -3.55 -1.21
C GLY A 135 -4.12 -3.93 -2.70
N ARG A 136 -3.00 -4.41 -3.27
CA ARG A 136 -2.98 -4.90 -4.66
C ARG A 136 -3.42 -6.36 -4.68
N ALA A 137 -4.73 -6.58 -4.75
CA ALA A 137 -5.32 -7.91 -4.82
C ALA A 137 -4.84 -8.68 -6.06
N LYS A 138 -4.57 -9.98 -5.88
CA LYS A 138 -4.22 -10.91 -6.96
C LYS A 138 -5.45 -11.08 -7.88
N PRO A 139 -5.36 -10.76 -9.19
CA PRO A 139 -6.55 -10.75 -10.06
C PRO A 139 -7.26 -12.09 -10.19
N SER A 140 -6.50 -13.17 -10.33
CA SER A 140 -6.99 -14.54 -10.33
C SER A 140 -5.86 -15.49 -9.97
N LYS A 141 -6.17 -16.78 -9.79
CA LYS A 141 -5.14 -17.80 -9.53
C LYS A 141 -4.08 -17.81 -10.63
N GLU A 142 -4.43 -17.51 -11.88
CA GLU A 142 -3.55 -17.54 -13.05
C GLU A 142 -2.57 -16.36 -13.16
N TYR A 143 -2.51 -15.50 -12.14
CA TYR A 143 -1.51 -14.47 -12.01
C TYR A 143 -0.43 -14.91 -11.04
N THR A 144 0.73 -14.28 -11.13
CA THR A 144 1.83 -14.44 -10.17
C THR A 144 2.54 -13.10 -10.02
N ALA A 145 3.22 -12.91 -8.90
CA ALA A 145 4.07 -11.74 -8.74
C ALA A 145 5.29 -11.86 -9.66
N HIS A 146 5.62 -10.75 -10.29
CA HIS A 146 6.84 -10.54 -11.04
C HIS A 146 7.63 -9.40 -10.38
N HIS A 147 8.90 -9.65 -10.11
CA HIS A 147 9.85 -8.64 -9.68
C HIS A 147 10.26 -7.76 -10.86
N ILE A 148 10.01 -6.45 -10.80
CA ILE A 148 10.40 -5.50 -11.85
C ILE A 148 11.91 -5.51 -12.04
N VAL A 149 12.66 -5.37 -10.95
CA VAL A 149 14.08 -5.68 -10.87
C VAL A 149 14.19 -7.12 -10.42
N GLU A 150 14.63 -7.99 -11.31
CA GLU A 150 14.72 -9.43 -11.07
C GLU A 150 15.82 -9.74 -10.04
N GLY A 151 15.59 -10.73 -9.18
CA GLY A 151 16.61 -11.12 -8.19
C GLY A 151 17.82 -11.82 -8.82
N LYS A 152 17.59 -12.59 -9.88
CA LYS A 152 18.63 -13.19 -10.73
C LYS A 152 18.28 -12.99 -12.21
N GLY A 153 19.03 -12.10 -12.86
CA GLY A 153 18.92 -11.85 -14.30
C GLY A 153 19.86 -12.69 -15.16
N LYS A 154 19.78 -12.48 -16.47
CA LYS A 154 20.67 -13.03 -17.51
C LYS A 154 21.88 -12.14 -17.76
N LEU A 155 21.82 -10.86 -17.37
CA LEU A 155 22.88 -9.86 -17.53
C LEU A 155 23.48 -9.43 -16.18
N PRO A 156 24.79 -9.09 -16.14
CA PRO A 156 25.41 -8.48 -14.96
C PRO A 156 24.72 -7.18 -14.51
N ALA A 157 24.21 -6.40 -15.47
CA ALA A 157 23.43 -5.19 -15.24
C ALA A 157 22.25 -5.36 -14.25
N THR A 158 21.67 -6.56 -14.18
CA THR A 158 20.59 -6.85 -13.24
C THR A 158 21.08 -6.85 -11.79
N ALA A 159 22.31 -7.32 -11.54
CA ALA A 159 22.91 -7.26 -10.20
C ALA A 159 23.19 -5.81 -9.79
N ASP A 160 23.66 -4.97 -10.70
CA ASP A 160 23.93 -3.54 -10.44
C ASP A 160 22.65 -2.79 -10.02
N VAL A 161 21.55 -3.03 -10.72
CA VAL A 161 20.25 -2.38 -10.40
C VAL A 161 19.66 -2.94 -9.12
N ARG A 162 19.83 -4.24 -8.86
CA ARG A 162 19.42 -4.85 -7.59
C ARG A 162 20.18 -4.23 -6.41
N LEU A 163 21.47 -4.02 -6.56
CA LEU A 163 22.29 -3.31 -5.57
C LEU A 163 21.82 -1.87 -5.41
N THR A 164 21.54 -1.17 -6.51
CA THR A 164 21.00 0.22 -6.48
C THR A 164 19.71 0.28 -5.65
N LEU A 165 18.77 -0.64 -5.87
CA LEU A 165 17.54 -0.74 -5.07
C LEU A 165 17.85 -0.87 -3.57
N PHE A 166 18.74 -1.81 -3.23
CA PHE A 166 19.08 -2.12 -1.86
C PHE A 166 19.81 -0.98 -1.12
N MET A 167 20.74 -0.30 -1.80
CA MET A 167 21.46 0.85 -1.25
C MET A 167 20.55 2.06 -0.99
N HIS A 168 19.38 2.10 -1.62
CA HIS A 168 18.37 3.14 -1.43
C HIS A 168 17.12 2.64 -0.66
N ASP A 169 17.29 1.63 0.21
CA ASP A 169 16.26 1.09 1.09
C ASP A 169 14.99 0.57 0.38
N VAL A 170 15.13 0.18 -0.89
CA VAL A 170 14.10 -0.54 -1.66
C VAL A 170 14.48 -2.01 -1.74
N ARG A 171 13.93 -2.82 -0.83
CA ARG A 171 14.21 -4.25 -0.79
C ARG A 171 13.66 -4.99 -2.01
N ILE A 172 14.24 -6.16 -2.33
CA ILE A 172 13.88 -6.92 -3.54
C ILE A 172 12.41 -7.37 -3.52
N ASN A 173 11.87 -7.78 -2.36
CA ASN A 173 10.45 -8.15 -2.21
C ASN A 173 9.55 -6.98 -1.78
N ASP A 174 10.04 -5.73 -1.84
CA ASP A 174 9.19 -4.56 -1.62
C ASP A 174 8.06 -4.57 -2.66
N PRO A 175 6.80 -4.31 -2.27
CA PRO A 175 5.70 -4.33 -3.22
C PRO A 175 5.89 -3.30 -4.34
N ASP A 176 6.69 -2.25 -4.13
CA ASP A 176 7.00 -1.31 -5.20
C ASP A 176 7.86 -1.94 -6.31
N ASN A 177 8.70 -2.90 -6.00
CA ASN A 177 9.39 -3.72 -6.99
C ASN A 177 8.49 -4.82 -7.59
N GLY A 178 7.21 -4.87 -7.24
CA GLY A 178 6.29 -5.93 -7.68
C GLY A 178 5.24 -5.48 -8.68
N VAL A 179 4.87 -6.42 -9.57
CA VAL A 179 3.68 -6.34 -10.42
C VAL A 179 3.01 -7.71 -10.54
N TRP A 180 1.67 -7.74 -10.54
CA TRP A 180 0.94 -8.95 -10.91
C TRP A 180 1.02 -9.14 -12.43
N MET A 181 1.38 -10.33 -12.90
CA MET A 181 1.38 -10.64 -14.33
C MET A 181 0.66 -11.96 -14.61
N PRO A 182 -0.01 -12.10 -15.76
CA PRO A 182 -0.55 -13.38 -16.19
C PRO A 182 0.57 -14.41 -16.31
N ARG A 183 0.37 -15.64 -15.82
CA ARG A 183 1.41 -16.67 -15.81
C ARG A 183 1.86 -17.05 -17.23
N SER A 184 0.91 -17.26 -18.14
CA SER A 184 1.19 -17.72 -19.49
C SER A 184 0.40 -16.94 -20.55
N SER A 185 0.70 -17.19 -21.82
CA SER A 185 -0.03 -16.58 -22.95
C SER A 185 -1.48 -17.04 -23.05
N GLU A 186 -1.88 -18.11 -22.37
CA GLU A 186 -3.27 -18.57 -22.31
C GLU A 186 -4.19 -17.56 -21.61
N GLN A 187 -3.62 -16.69 -20.77
CA GLN A 187 -4.35 -15.63 -20.06
C GLN A 187 -4.25 -14.27 -20.73
N ASN A 188 -3.74 -14.20 -21.97
CA ASN A 188 -3.77 -12.96 -22.75
C ASN A 188 -5.23 -12.48 -22.92
N GLY A 189 -5.46 -11.17 -22.82
CA GLY A 189 -6.80 -10.59 -22.91
C GLY A 189 -7.65 -10.71 -21.63
N HIS A 190 -7.10 -11.22 -20.52
CA HIS A 190 -7.83 -11.27 -19.25
C HIS A 190 -8.27 -9.88 -18.80
N TRP A 191 -9.54 -9.75 -18.36
CA TRP A 191 -10.21 -8.47 -18.09
C TRP A 191 -9.43 -7.53 -17.16
N ALA A 192 -8.69 -8.06 -16.19
CA ALA A 192 -7.92 -7.27 -15.23
C ALA A 192 -6.69 -6.59 -15.86
N MET A 193 -6.05 -7.22 -16.85
CA MET A 193 -4.80 -6.78 -17.47
C MET A 193 -4.75 -7.23 -18.94
N PRO A 194 -5.66 -6.73 -19.80
CA PRO A 194 -5.93 -7.33 -21.11
C PRO A 194 -4.75 -7.23 -22.10
N LYS A 195 -3.88 -6.23 -21.90
CA LYS A 195 -2.73 -5.96 -22.77
C LYS A 195 -1.39 -6.36 -22.13
N ALA A 196 -1.39 -6.85 -20.89
CA ALA A 196 -0.15 -7.18 -20.20
C ALA A 196 0.56 -8.34 -20.89
N THR A 197 1.89 -8.22 -21.01
CA THR A 197 2.72 -9.35 -21.40
C THR A 197 2.67 -10.41 -20.31
N PRO A 198 2.60 -11.71 -20.65
CA PRO A 198 2.65 -12.77 -19.65
C PRO A 198 4.05 -12.89 -19.06
N HIS A 199 4.12 -13.29 -17.79
CA HIS A 199 5.36 -13.51 -17.03
C HIS A 199 6.32 -14.43 -17.80
N SER A 200 5.83 -15.51 -18.41
CA SER A 200 6.65 -16.44 -19.18
C SER A 200 7.43 -15.84 -20.37
N LYS A 201 7.12 -14.60 -20.77
CA LYS A 201 7.73 -13.92 -21.93
C LYS A 201 8.56 -12.68 -21.58
N ILE A 202 8.56 -12.22 -20.32
CA ILE A 202 9.15 -10.92 -19.96
C ILE A 202 10.63 -11.02 -19.56
N HIS A 203 11.07 -12.16 -19.04
CA HIS A 203 12.46 -12.41 -18.64
C HIS A 203 13.41 -12.48 -19.85
N THR A 204 13.75 -11.34 -20.43
CA THR A 204 14.63 -11.22 -21.60
C THR A 204 15.82 -10.31 -21.31
N HIS A 205 16.92 -10.47 -22.06
CA HIS A 205 18.06 -9.55 -21.98
C HIS A 205 17.65 -8.10 -22.26
N ASN A 206 16.68 -7.91 -23.15
CA ASN A 206 16.16 -6.60 -23.52
C ASN A 206 15.40 -5.98 -22.33
N TYR A 207 14.54 -6.76 -21.67
CA TYR A 207 13.86 -6.32 -20.45
C TYR A 207 14.84 -5.85 -19.38
N GLU A 208 15.88 -6.65 -19.11
CA GLU A 208 16.90 -6.32 -18.13
C GLU A 208 17.64 -5.01 -18.48
N ARG A 209 18.00 -4.78 -19.75
CA ARG A 209 18.59 -3.51 -20.20
C ARG A 209 17.64 -2.32 -20.05
N TRP A 210 16.36 -2.53 -20.36
CA TRP A 210 15.35 -1.48 -20.21
C TRP A 210 15.20 -1.08 -18.75
N VAL A 211 15.03 -2.04 -17.84
CA VAL A 211 14.94 -1.79 -16.41
C VAL A 211 16.22 -1.11 -15.89
N TYR A 212 17.39 -1.58 -16.33
CA TYR A 212 18.68 -0.97 -16.01
C TYR A 212 18.75 0.51 -16.42
N GLY A 213 18.47 0.81 -17.69
CA GLY A 213 18.53 2.18 -18.21
C GLY A 213 17.53 3.13 -17.57
N GLN A 214 16.49 2.62 -16.91
CA GLN A 214 15.50 3.42 -16.18
C GLN A 214 15.90 3.72 -14.73
N ILE A 215 16.66 2.83 -14.07
CA ILE A 215 16.84 2.84 -12.61
C ILE A 215 18.28 3.12 -12.18
N ASN A 216 19.28 2.60 -12.89
CA ASN A 216 20.66 2.54 -12.39
C ASN A 216 21.29 3.90 -12.01
N ASN A 217 20.82 4.98 -12.63
CA ASN A 217 21.37 6.33 -12.41
C ASN A 217 20.51 7.19 -11.47
N LEU A 218 19.49 6.61 -10.84
CA LEU A 218 18.66 7.29 -9.84
C LEU A 218 19.37 7.28 -8.49
N ASN A 219 19.31 8.40 -7.75
CA ASN A 219 20.14 8.62 -6.56
C ASN A 219 19.32 8.77 -5.28
N SER A 220 18.01 8.52 -5.33
CA SER A 220 17.13 8.61 -4.17
C SER A 220 16.07 7.52 -4.14
N GLU A 221 15.71 7.09 -2.93
CA GLU A 221 14.62 6.14 -2.69
C GLU A 221 13.33 6.59 -3.38
N SER A 222 13.00 7.89 -3.29
CA SER A 222 11.79 8.46 -3.90
C SER A 222 11.78 8.36 -5.43
N GLU A 223 12.90 8.63 -6.09
CA GLU A 223 13.00 8.53 -7.55
C GLU A 223 12.86 7.08 -8.00
N ILE A 224 13.50 6.15 -7.30
CA ILE A 224 13.43 4.72 -7.59
C ILE A 224 12.00 4.22 -7.44
N ARG A 225 11.32 4.51 -6.32
CA ARG A 225 9.92 4.10 -6.10
C ARG A 225 8.97 4.72 -7.13
N ALA A 226 9.18 5.97 -7.51
CA ALA A 226 8.41 6.62 -8.57
C ALA A 226 8.63 5.92 -9.92
N LYS A 227 9.88 5.61 -10.25
CA LYS A 227 10.22 4.92 -11.50
C LYS A 227 9.67 3.50 -11.55
N LEU A 228 9.78 2.73 -10.48
CA LEU A 228 9.18 1.40 -10.35
C LEU A 228 7.66 1.46 -10.57
N THR A 229 7.00 2.50 -10.09
CA THR A 229 5.56 2.71 -10.33
C THR A 229 5.24 2.98 -11.80
N ILE A 230 6.09 3.76 -12.49
CA ILE A 230 5.97 3.98 -13.94
C ILE A 230 6.17 2.67 -14.71
N ILE A 231 7.24 1.93 -14.43
CA ILE A 231 7.52 0.63 -15.08
C ILE A 231 6.38 -0.36 -14.83
N ARG A 232 5.89 -0.46 -13.58
CA ARG A 232 4.70 -1.26 -13.24
C ARG A 232 3.51 -0.90 -14.12
N THR A 233 3.28 0.39 -14.34
CA THR A 233 2.16 0.87 -15.16
C THR A 233 2.33 0.46 -16.62
N HIS A 234 3.54 0.56 -17.17
CA HIS A 234 3.84 0.06 -18.51
C HIS A 234 3.56 -1.44 -18.63
N LEU A 235 4.10 -2.25 -17.71
CA LEU A 235 3.90 -3.70 -17.70
C LEU A 235 2.43 -4.08 -17.55
N LYS A 236 1.69 -3.36 -16.70
CA LYS A 236 0.26 -3.62 -16.51
C LYS A 236 -0.57 -3.33 -17.75
N ASN A 237 -0.21 -2.27 -18.46
CA ASN A 237 -0.98 -1.77 -19.60
C ASN A 237 -0.46 -2.28 -20.95
N GLY A 238 0.64 -3.04 -20.97
CA GLY A 238 1.29 -3.48 -22.20
C GLY A 238 1.87 -2.34 -23.02
N THR A 239 2.29 -1.25 -22.37
CA THR A 239 2.81 -0.03 -23.02
C THR A 239 4.31 0.13 -22.87
N GLN A 240 5.02 -0.90 -22.43
CA GLN A 240 6.48 -0.95 -22.49
C GLN A 240 6.96 -1.01 -23.96
N PRO A 241 8.22 -0.64 -24.25
CA PRO A 241 8.77 -0.74 -25.60
C PRO A 241 8.67 -2.16 -26.17
N GLU A 242 8.31 -2.30 -27.46
CA GLU A 242 8.16 -3.62 -28.10
C GLU A 242 9.44 -4.48 -28.02
N LYS A 243 10.60 -3.82 -28.06
CA LYS A 243 11.92 -4.46 -27.93
C LYS A 243 12.07 -5.24 -26.61
N VAL A 244 11.36 -4.88 -25.54
CA VAL A 244 11.41 -5.56 -24.24
C VAL A 244 11.10 -7.06 -24.37
N THR A 245 10.17 -7.44 -25.24
CA THR A 245 9.77 -8.85 -25.45
C THR A 245 10.33 -9.44 -26.74
N ALA A 246 11.08 -8.66 -27.51
CA ALA A 246 11.70 -9.11 -28.75
C ALA A 246 12.91 -10.03 -28.47
N PRO A 247 13.39 -10.77 -29.49
CA PRO A 247 14.67 -11.47 -29.40
C PRO A 247 15.80 -10.55 -28.96
N SER A 248 16.80 -11.13 -28.28
CA SER A 248 17.93 -10.37 -27.71
C SER A 248 18.64 -9.54 -28.79
N ASP A 249 18.68 -8.23 -28.59
CA ASP A 249 19.38 -7.28 -29.45
C ASP A 249 20.55 -6.70 -28.65
N LYS A 250 21.79 -7.06 -29.00
CA LYS A 250 22.99 -6.58 -28.29
C LYS A 250 23.24 -5.09 -28.48
N ASN A 251 22.69 -4.50 -29.54
CA ASN A 251 22.87 -3.09 -29.87
C ASN A 251 21.79 -2.21 -29.23
N TRP A 252 20.77 -2.81 -28.63
CA TRP A 252 19.76 -2.06 -27.91
C TRP A 252 20.24 -1.72 -26.50
N ASN A 253 20.28 -0.42 -26.18
CA ASN A 253 20.73 0.09 -24.89
C ASN A 253 19.61 0.22 -23.85
N GLY A 254 18.40 -0.28 -24.13
CA GLY A 254 17.26 -0.19 -23.23
C GLY A 254 16.50 1.13 -23.29
N GLN A 255 16.73 1.96 -24.33
CA GLN A 255 15.99 3.19 -24.61
C GLN A 255 15.32 3.15 -25.98
#